data_AF-U1GLF7-F1
#
_entry.id   AF-U1GLF7-F1
#
_cell.length_a   1.000
_cell.length_b   1.000
_cell.length_c   1.000
_cell.angle_alpha   90.00
_cell.angle_beta   90.00
_cell.angle_gamma   90.00
#
_symmetry.space_group_name_H-M   'P 1'
#
loop_
_entity.id
_entity.type
_entity.pdbx_description
1 polymer ?
#
loop_
_entity_poly.entity_id
_entity_poly.type
_entity_poly.pdbx_seq_one_letter_code
_entity_poly.pdbx_strand_id
1 'polypeptide(L)'
;MPRTEPPFIPSEYRPPIWVRVLPALENIFYGANLSNILSAHKTVVLDILAWLPYGIIHFGGPFVCAIFIFLFGPPTTLPVFARTFGYVNLIGVMIQILFPCSPPWYENMYGLAPANYSIQGSPAGLARIDKLFGVELYTSTFTASPLVFGAFPSLHSGNATIEALFMSHLFPRCKPIFIAYTLWLWWATMYLSHHYAVDLVGGSLLSGVAFYYAKSTFLPRIQPDKTFRWDYDYVEFGDTPAEYGYGRAGLDGLEAGADEWTVGSSSSISSGSLSPTEESQPPFRDLQTKMDR
;
A
#
# COMPACT_ATOMS: atom_id res chain seq x y z
N MET A 1 41.20 -18.30 -8.07
CA MET A 1 40.20 -19.15 -7.38
C MET A 1 38.82 -18.56 -7.68
N PRO A 2 37.76 -19.37 -7.87
CA PRO A 2 36.39 -18.86 -7.85
C PRO A 2 36.04 -18.34 -6.45
N ARG A 3 35.21 -17.31 -6.33
CA ARG A 3 34.62 -16.91 -5.04
C ARG A 3 33.64 -17.99 -4.61
N THR A 4 33.90 -18.66 -3.49
CA THR A 4 33.09 -19.81 -3.03
C THR A 4 31.82 -19.40 -2.29
N GLU A 5 31.72 -18.18 -1.75
CA GLU A 5 30.49 -17.67 -1.13
C GLU A 5 30.17 -16.21 -1.52
N PRO A 6 28.89 -15.86 -1.78
CA PRO A 6 28.39 -14.49 -1.66
C PRO A 6 28.30 -14.07 -0.17
N PRO A 7 28.45 -12.76 0.16
CA PRO A 7 29.44 -12.40 1.18
C PRO A 7 28.99 -12.31 2.64
N PHE A 8 27.70 -12.49 2.95
CA PHE A 8 27.12 -11.94 4.20
C PHE A 8 26.40 -12.94 5.13
N ILE A 9 26.08 -14.15 4.65
CA ILE A 9 25.42 -15.20 5.45
C ILE A 9 26.11 -16.52 5.13
N PRO A 10 26.71 -17.24 6.10
CA PRO A 10 27.31 -18.56 5.86
C PRO A 10 26.28 -19.54 5.30
N SER A 11 26.72 -20.45 4.42
CA SER A 11 25.84 -21.39 3.72
C SER A 11 24.89 -22.19 4.62
N GLU A 12 25.29 -22.52 5.86
CA GLU A 12 24.48 -23.24 6.86
C GLU A 12 23.26 -22.48 7.41
N TYR A 13 23.25 -21.13 7.35
CA TYR A 13 22.12 -20.31 7.84
C TYR A 13 21.17 -19.84 6.73
N ARG A 14 21.39 -20.26 5.47
CA ARG A 14 20.59 -19.77 4.33
C ARG A 14 19.27 -20.56 4.22
N PRO A 15 18.10 -19.90 4.29
CA PRO A 15 16.81 -20.58 4.17
C PRO A 15 16.58 -21.17 2.76
N PRO A 16 15.67 -22.16 2.62
CA PRO A 16 15.31 -22.72 1.32
C PRO A 16 14.62 -21.66 0.44
N ILE A 17 14.92 -21.67 -0.86
CA ILE A 17 14.36 -20.72 -1.83
C ILE A 17 13.02 -21.21 -2.36
N TRP A 18 11.98 -20.40 -2.18
CA TRP A 18 10.60 -20.72 -2.51
C TRP A 18 10.28 -20.42 -3.98
N VAL A 19 10.60 -21.37 -4.86
CA VAL A 19 10.36 -21.23 -6.32
C VAL A 19 8.91 -21.43 -6.76
N ARG A 20 8.02 -21.83 -5.84
CA ARG A 20 6.60 -22.18 -6.16
C ARG A 20 5.56 -21.32 -5.48
N VAL A 21 5.91 -20.57 -4.43
CA VAL A 21 4.92 -19.84 -3.62
C VAL A 21 4.27 -18.70 -4.42
N LEU A 22 5.07 -17.81 -4.99
CA LEU A 22 4.53 -16.67 -5.75
C LEU A 22 3.79 -17.11 -7.03
N PRO A 23 4.32 -18.02 -7.87
CA PRO A 23 3.57 -18.56 -9.01
C PRO A 23 2.25 -19.23 -8.61
N ALA A 24 2.21 -19.98 -7.50
CA ALA A 24 0.97 -20.61 -7.04
C ALA A 24 -0.05 -19.56 -6.56
N LEU A 25 0.37 -18.59 -5.74
CA LEU A 25 -0.52 -17.54 -5.25
C LEU A 25 -1.03 -16.63 -6.38
N GLU A 26 -0.17 -16.28 -7.35
CA GLU A 26 -0.55 -15.49 -8.52
C GLU A 26 -1.66 -16.20 -9.33
N ASN A 27 -1.50 -17.50 -9.61
CA ASN A 27 -2.52 -18.28 -10.30
C ASN A 27 -3.79 -18.49 -9.45
N ILE A 28 -3.69 -18.59 -8.12
CA ILE A 28 -4.85 -18.71 -7.20
C ILE A 28 -5.66 -17.42 -7.14
N PHE A 29 -5.00 -16.25 -7.07
CA PHE A 29 -5.70 -14.97 -6.91
C PHE A 29 -6.13 -14.32 -8.24
N TYR A 30 -5.39 -14.54 -9.33
CA TYR A 30 -5.64 -13.86 -10.61
C TYR A 30 -5.94 -14.81 -11.77
N GLY A 31 -5.92 -16.13 -11.55
CA GLY A 31 -6.21 -17.14 -12.57
C GLY A 31 -5.11 -17.35 -13.62
N ALA A 32 -4.05 -16.55 -13.60
CA ALA A 32 -2.92 -16.63 -14.53
C ALA A 32 -1.68 -15.91 -13.97
N ASN A 33 -0.49 -16.24 -14.51
CA ASN A 33 0.74 -15.48 -14.28
C ASN A 33 0.69 -14.14 -15.05
N LEU A 34 0.39 -13.04 -14.34
CA LEU A 34 0.21 -11.72 -14.94
C LEU A 34 1.51 -11.12 -15.50
N SER A 35 2.66 -11.41 -14.87
CA SER A 35 3.97 -10.99 -15.42
C SER A 35 4.24 -11.62 -16.78
N ASN A 36 3.87 -12.89 -16.97
CA ASN A 36 4.07 -13.59 -18.24
C ASN A 36 3.11 -13.12 -19.34
N ILE A 37 1.86 -12.78 -18.98
CA ILE A 37 0.91 -12.14 -19.92
C ILE A 37 1.42 -10.76 -20.34
N LEU A 38 1.77 -9.89 -19.37
CA LEU A 38 2.20 -8.52 -19.65
C LEU A 38 3.52 -8.47 -20.42
N SER A 39 4.48 -9.35 -20.09
CA SER A 39 5.77 -9.41 -20.77
C SER A 39 5.75 -10.16 -22.11
N ALA A 40 4.61 -10.72 -22.56
CA ALA A 40 4.54 -11.45 -23.83
C ALA A 40 4.81 -10.56 -25.07
N HIS A 41 4.28 -9.33 -25.06
CA HIS A 41 4.35 -8.41 -26.21
C HIS A 41 5.39 -7.29 -25.98
N LYS A 42 6.64 -7.55 -26.39
CA LYS A 42 7.79 -6.68 -26.14
C LYS A 42 8.00 -5.68 -27.28
N THR A 43 8.05 -4.39 -26.99
CA THR A 43 8.39 -3.34 -27.98
C THR A 43 9.25 -2.25 -27.34
N VAL A 44 10.04 -1.51 -28.14
CA VAL A 44 10.90 -0.41 -27.66
C VAL A 44 10.08 0.68 -26.92
N VAL A 45 8.85 0.95 -27.37
CA VAL A 45 7.97 1.94 -26.73
C VAL A 45 7.54 1.46 -25.34
N LEU A 46 7.11 0.20 -25.20
CA LEU A 46 6.74 -0.39 -23.91
C LEU A 46 7.96 -0.56 -22.99
N ASP A 47 9.14 -0.86 -23.56
CA ASP A 47 10.40 -0.94 -22.82
C ASP A 47 10.76 0.42 -22.19
N ILE A 48 10.71 1.51 -22.96
CA ILE A 48 10.94 2.87 -22.44
C ILE A 48 9.87 3.25 -21.40
N LEU A 49 8.58 2.96 -21.68
CA LEU A 49 7.48 3.24 -20.76
C LEU A 49 7.57 2.45 -19.45
N ALA A 50 8.16 1.26 -19.44
CA ALA A 50 8.42 0.50 -18.21
C ALA A 50 9.71 0.96 -17.50
N TRP A 51 10.72 1.34 -18.28
CA TRP A 51 12.00 1.81 -17.76
C TRP A 51 11.91 3.15 -17.03
N LEU A 52 11.06 4.09 -17.48
CA LEU A 52 10.90 5.38 -16.80
C LEU A 52 10.49 5.26 -15.32
N PRO A 53 9.38 4.59 -14.94
CA PRO A 53 9.04 4.42 -13.54
C PRO A 53 10.04 3.51 -12.80
N TYR A 54 10.45 2.39 -13.41
CA TYR A 54 11.29 1.38 -12.75
C TYR A 54 12.73 1.86 -12.54
N GLY A 55 13.39 2.29 -13.61
CA GLY A 55 14.84 2.51 -13.68
C GLY A 55 15.28 3.93 -13.33
N ILE A 56 14.35 4.90 -13.32
CA ILE A 56 14.64 6.32 -13.04
C ILE A 56 13.79 6.85 -11.88
N ILE A 57 12.46 6.87 -12.02
CA ILE A 57 11.59 7.56 -11.04
C ILE A 57 11.60 6.85 -9.68
N HIS A 58 11.63 5.51 -9.63
CA HIS A 58 11.72 4.77 -8.36
C HIS A 58 12.95 5.15 -7.50
N PHE A 59 14.08 5.48 -8.13
CA PHE A 59 15.32 5.83 -7.40
C PHE A 59 15.41 7.33 -7.06
N GLY A 60 14.87 8.21 -7.91
CA GLY A 60 14.80 9.66 -7.64
C GLY A 60 13.62 10.08 -6.75
N GLY A 61 12.52 9.32 -6.80
CA GLY A 61 11.24 9.59 -6.16
C GLY A 61 11.34 9.90 -4.67
N PRO A 62 11.99 9.06 -3.84
CA PRO A 62 12.12 9.30 -2.40
C PRO A 62 12.77 10.65 -2.06
N PHE A 63 13.70 11.14 -2.89
CA PHE A 63 14.34 12.44 -2.71
C PHE A 63 13.43 13.59 -3.16
N VAL A 64 12.70 13.44 -4.26
CA VAL A 64 11.70 14.43 -4.71
C VAL A 64 10.57 14.53 -3.68
N CYS A 65 10.03 13.41 -3.23
CA CYS A 65 9.05 13.32 -2.15
C CYS A 65 9.60 13.98 -0.86
N ALA A 66 10.85 13.70 -0.46
CA ALA A 66 11.46 14.36 0.70
C ALA A 66 11.56 15.89 0.55
N ILE A 67 11.87 16.41 -0.64
CA ILE A 67 11.91 17.85 -0.93
C ILE A 67 10.51 18.47 -0.83
N PHE A 68 9.49 17.87 -1.45
CA PHE A 68 8.11 18.37 -1.36
C PHE A 68 7.56 18.30 0.07
N ILE A 69 7.83 17.20 0.80
CA ILE A 69 7.45 17.03 2.21
C ILE A 69 8.20 18.03 3.11
N PHE A 70 9.41 18.45 2.75
CA PHE A 70 10.12 19.52 3.46
C PHE A 70 9.48 20.88 3.22
N LEU A 71 9.21 21.24 1.96
CA LEU A 71 8.77 22.58 1.55
C LEU A 71 7.31 22.88 1.91
N PHE A 72 6.42 21.91 1.73
CA PHE A 72 4.97 22.08 1.86
C PHE A 72 4.36 21.30 3.05
N GLY A 73 5.09 20.33 3.61
CA GLY A 73 4.63 19.58 4.77
C GLY A 73 4.80 20.35 6.08
N PRO A 74 3.90 20.17 7.07
CA PRO A 74 4.09 20.72 8.40
C PRO A 74 5.45 20.32 9.00
N PRO A 75 5.98 21.09 9.98
CA PRO A 75 7.12 20.69 10.81
C PRO A 75 6.98 19.24 11.33
N THR A 76 8.10 18.54 11.47
CA THR A 76 8.22 17.08 11.77
C THR A 76 7.80 16.08 10.68
N THR A 77 7.01 16.46 9.65
CA THR A 77 6.52 15.51 8.61
C THR A 77 7.65 14.75 7.89
N LEU A 78 8.71 15.43 7.44
CA LEU A 78 9.85 14.79 6.76
C LEU A 78 10.55 13.73 7.65
N PRO A 79 10.93 14.01 8.91
CA PRO A 79 11.40 12.99 9.85
C PRO A 79 10.46 11.79 10.05
N VAL A 80 9.15 11.94 9.88
CA VAL A 80 8.20 10.81 9.92
C VAL A 80 8.24 10.00 8.62
N PHE A 81 8.22 10.67 7.46
CA PHE A 81 8.40 10.02 6.15
C PHE A 81 9.69 9.20 6.09
N ALA A 82 10.83 9.82 6.40
CA ALA A 82 12.15 9.17 6.32
C ALA A 82 12.26 7.93 7.23
N ARG A 83 11.72 7.99 8.46
CA ARG A 83 11.66 6.84 9.36
C ARG A 83 10.72 5.75 8.85
N THR A 84 9.52 6.11 8.38
CA THR A 84 8.54 5.13 7.90
C THR A 84 9.03 4.43 6.62
N PHE A 85 9.60 5.19 5.68
CA PHE A 85 10.26 4.66 4.48
C PHE A 85 11.43 3.73 4.86
N GLY A 86 12.29 4.15 5.79
CA GLY A 86 13.40 3.34 6.28
C GLY A 86 12.96 2.02 6.92
N TYR A 87 11.93 2.05 7.77
CA TYR A 87 11.39 0.84 8.40
C TYR A 87 10.70 -0.10 7.39
N VAL A 88 9.96 0.43 6.41
CA VAL A 88 9.38 -0.39 5.31
C VAL A 88 10.48 -1.13 4.55
N ASN A 89 11.57 -0.43 4.19
CA ASN A 89 12.69 -1.04 3.46
C ASN A 89 13.42 -2.08 4.32
N LEU A 90 13.69 -1.77 5.59
CA LEU A 90 14.33 -2.70 6.52
C LEU A 90 13.48 -3.96 6.73
N ILE A 91 12.18 -3.82 6.97
CA ILE A 91 11.26 -4.97 7.17
C ILE A 91 11.15 -5.79 5.88
N GLY A 92 11.03 -5.14 4.72
CA GLY A 92 10.99 -5.84 3.42
C GLY A 92 12.26 -6.64 3.15
N VAL A 93 13.45 -6.05 3.34
CA VAL A 93 14.74 -6.78 3.21
C VAL A 93 14.84 -7.93 4.22
N MET A 94 14.42 -7.74 5.47
CA MET A 94 14.41 -8.81 6.47
C MET A 94 13.48 -9.97 6.05
N ILE A 95 12.29 -9.69 5.51
CA ILE A 95 11.40 -10.74 4.98
C ILE A 95 12.04 -11.42 3.76
N GLN A 96 12.63 -10.67 2.82
CA GLN A 96 13.30 -11.21 1.63
C GLN A 96 14.50 -12.12 1.98
N ILE A 97 15.20 -11.85 3.08
CA ILE A 97 16.30 -12.70 3.59
C ILE A 97 15.76 -13.96 4.26
N LEU A 98 14.71 -13.86 5.07
CA LEU A 98 14.14 -14.98 5.84
C LEU A 98 13.20 -15.88 5.02
N PHE A 99 12.58 -15.32 3.97
CA PHE A 99 11.60 -15.97 3.09
C PHE A 99 11.91 -15.69 1.61
N PRO A 100 13.07 -16.14 1.10
CA PRO A 100 13.51 -15.87 -0.27
C PRO A 100 12.57 -16.55 -1.28
N CYS A 101 12.01 -15.76 -2.19
CA CYS A 101 11.09 -16.19 -3.23
C CYS A 101 11.64 -15.84 -4.62
N SER A 102 11.47 -16.73 -5.60
CA SER A 102 12.01 -16.49 -6.94
C SER A 102 11.11 -15.54 -7.76
N PRO A 103 11.66 -14.48 -8.40
CA PRO A 103 10.92 -13.57 -9.28
C PRO A 103 10.52 -14.22 -10.64
N PRO A 104 9.66 -13.58 -11.46
CA PRO A 104 9.17 -14.16 -12.72
C PRO A 104 10.26 -14.52 -13.74
N TRP A 105 11.36 -13.76 -13.80
CA TRP A 105 12.48 -14.11 -14.69
C TRP A 105 13.10 -15.47 -14.36
N TYR A 106 13.04 -15.92 -13.11
CA TYR A 106 13.53 -17.23 -12.71
C TYR A 106 12.64 -18.34 -13.26
N GLU A 107 11.32 -18.22 -13.08
CA GLU A 107 10.34 -19.14 -13.67
C GLU A 107 10.49 -19.21 -15.20
N ASN A 108 10.71 -18.07 -15.85
CA ASN A 108 10.88 -17.98 -17.30
C ASN A 108 12.21 -18.51 -17.84
N MET A 109 13.21 -18.75 -16.99
CA MET A 109 14.53 -19.30 -17.38
C MET A 109 14.75 -20.75 -16.91
N TYR A 110 14.15 -21.14 -15.78
CA TYR A 110 14.41 -22.41 -15.11
C TYR A 110 13.13 -23.19 -14.75
N GLY A 111 11.94 -22.62 -15.00
CA GLY A 111 10.67 -23.18 -14.54
C GLY A 111 10.58 -23.25 -13.02
N LEU A 112 9.84 -24.25 -12.51
CA LEU A 112 9.69 -24.53 -11.08
C LEU A 112 10.77 -25.49 -10.54
N ALA A 113 11.97 -25.45 -11.12
CA ALA A 113 13.14 -26.21 -10.69
C ALA A 113 13.72 -25.65 -9.37
N PRO A 114 14.33 -26.48 -8.50
CA PRO A 114 14.90 -26.00 -7.24
C PRO A 114 16.05 -24.99 -7.45
N ALA A 115 15.87 -23.78 -6.94
CA ALA A 115 16.88 -22.74 -6.94
C ALA A 115 17.96 -22.97 -5.86
N ASN A 116 19.13 -22.36 -6.04
CA ASN A 116 20.22 -22.36 -5.07
C ASN A 116 21.04 -21.06 -5.16
N TYR A 117 21.89 -20.82 -4.15
CA TYR A 117 22.62 -19.55 -3.97
C TYR A 117 23.88 -19.37 -4.84
N SER A 118 24.18 -20.24 -5.80
CA SER A 118 25.20 -19.95 -6.84
C SER A 118 24.61 -19.28 -8.09
N ILE A 119 23.29 -19.23 -8.19
CA ILE A 119 22.56 -18.58 -9.30
C ILE A 119 22.66 -17.06 -9.12
N GLN A 120 23.16 -16.37 -10.15
CA GLN A 120 23.31 -14.91 -10.17
C GLN A 120 21.98 -14.22 -10.51
N GLY A 121 21.87 -12.93 -10.17
CA GLY A 121 20.70 -12.13 -10.54
C GLY A 121 20.66 -11.83 -12.04
N SER A 122 19.46 -11.80 -12.62
CA SER A 122 19.23 -11.45 -14.01
C SER A 122 18.66 -10.03 -14.12
N PRO A 123 19.11 -9.20 -15.08
CA PRO A 123 18.46 -7.93 -15.42
C PRO A 123 17.08 -8.12 -16.11
N ALA A 124 16.73 -9.36 -16.45
CA ALA A 124 15.45 -9.73 -17.05
C ALA A 124 15.02 -8.82 -18.22
N GLY A 125 13.95 -8.03 -18.07
CA GLY A 125 13.50 -7.10 -19.08
C GLY A 125 14.47 -5.96 -19.40
N LEU A 126 15.26 -5.52 -18.42
CA LEU A 126 16.18 -4.37 -18.55
C LEU A 126 17.40 -4.66 -19.42
N ALA A 127 17.71 -5.93 -19.73
CA ALA A 127 18.69 -6.27 -20.77
C ALA A 127 18.35 -5.63 -22.14
N ARG A 128 17.05 -5.35 -22.39
CA ARG A 128 16.62 -4.62 -23.60
C ARG A 128 16.95 -3.13 -23.54
N ILE A 129 16.97 -2.53 -22.35
CA ILE A 129 17.33 -1.13 -22.11
C ILE A 129 18.84 -0.93 -22.22
N ASP A 130 19.62 -1.81 -21.58
CA ASP A 130 21.08 -1.89 -21.72
C ASP A 130 21.47 -1.95 -23.21
N LYS A 131 20.86 -2.89 -23.96
CA LYS A 131 21.06 -3.02 -25.41
C LYS A 131 20.59 -1.80 -26.22
N LEU A 132 19.51 -1.12 -25.80
CA LEU A 132 18.96 0.05 -26.49
C LEU A 132 19.89 1.27 -26.39
N PHE A 133 20.53 1.46 -25.23
CA PHE A 133 21.43 2.59 -24.98
C PHE A 133 22.93 2.26 -25.17
N GLY A 134 23.29 0.99 -25.39
CA GLY A 134 24.69 0.56 -25.56
C GLY A 134 25.48 0.56 -24.25
N VAL A 135 24.82 0.23 -23.14
CA VAL A 135 25.39 0.23 -21.78
C VAL A 135 25.17 -1.13 -21.10
N GLU A 136 25.92 -1.42 -20.04
CA GLU A 136 25.76 -2.65 -19.23
C GLU A 136 25.31 -2.33 -17.78
N LEU A 137 24.55 -1.24 -17.62
CA LEU A 137 24.18 -0.69 -16.30
C LEU A 137 23.35 -1.70 -15.49
N TYR A 138 22.26 -2.21 -16.07
CA TYR A 138 21.39 -3.15 -15.36
C TYR A 138 22.00 -4.56 -15.35
N THR A 139 22.65 -4.99 -16.43
CA THR A 139 23.29 -6.31 -16.52
C THR A 139 24.35 -6.49 -15.45
N SER A 140 25.26 -5.51 -15.27
CA SER A 140 26.26 -5.55 -14.19
C SER A 140 25.61 -5.48 -12.80
N THR A 141 24.67 -4.55 -12.58
CA THR A 141 24.01 -4.34 -11.27
C THR A 141 23.22 -5.56 -10.80
N PHE A 142 22.42 -6.18 -11.66
CA PHE A 142 21.64 -7.36 -11.30
C PHE A 142 22.52 -8.61 -11.14
N THR A 143 23.54 -8.79 -12.00
CA THR A 143 24.51 -9.90 -11.88
C THR A 143 25.30 -9.84 -10.56
N ALA A 144 25.53 -8.63 -10.04
CA ALA A 144 26.19 -8.36 -8.77
C ALA A 144 25.25 -8.29 -7.55
N SER A 145 23.93 -8.45 -7.73
CA SER A 145 22.95 -8.30 -6.65
C SER A 145 23.14 -9.36 -5.55
N PRO A 146 23.23 -8.97 -4.27
CA PRO A 146 23.34 -9.91 -3.16
C PRO A 146 22.01 -10.61 -2.83
N LEU A 147 20.88 -10.16 -3.39
CA LEU A 147 19.52 -10.56 -2.99
C LEU A 147 18.70 -11.05 -4.20
N VAL A 148 19.27 -12.02 -4.92
CA VAL A 148 18.72 -12.63 -6.16
C VAL A 148 17.27 -13.12 -6.03
N PHE A 149 16.92 -13.63 -4.85
CA PHE A 149 15.61 -14.22 -4.54
C PHE A 149 14.78 -13.34 -3.59
N GLY A 150 14.94 -12.02 -3.67
CA GLY A 150 14.21 -11.03 -2.87
C GLY A 150 12.87 -10.58 -3.47
N ALA A 151 12.08 -11.47 -4.08
CA ALA A 151 10.84 -11.04 -4.75
C ALA A 151 9.75 -10.54 -3.79
N PHE A 152 9.57 -11.21 -2.64
CA PHE A 152 8.48 -10.92 -1.70
C PHE A 152 8.98 -10.33 -0.36
N PRO A 153 8.35 -9.25 0.15
CA PRO A 153 7.41 -8.36 -0.53
C PRO A 153 8.16 -7.47 -1.54
N SER A 154 7.46 -6.90 -2.53
CA SER A 154 8.10 -5.99 -3.48
C SER A 154 8.39 -4.62 -2.87
N LEU A 155 9.68 -4.30 -2.70
CA LEU A 155 10.12 -2.96 -2.28
C LEU A 155 9.87 -1.88 -3.34
N HIS A 156 9.78 -2.25 -4.63
CA HIS A 156 9.36 -1.33 -5.69
C HIS A 156 7.94 -0.81 -5.41
N SER A 157 7.00 -1.73 -5.19
CA SER A 157 5.63 -1.39 -4.78
C SER A 157 5.58 -0.68 -3.43
N GLY A 158 6.31 -1.18 -2.44
CA GLY A 158 6.37 -0.60 -1.10
C GLY A 158 6.77 0.87 -1.11
N ASN A 159 7.85 1.21 -1.82
CA ASN A 159 8.36 2.57 -1.89
C ASN A 159 7.39 3.51 -2.63
N ALA A 160 6.92 3.13 -3.82
CA ALA A 160 5.92 3.93 -4.53
C ALA A 160 4.63 4.12 -3.71
N THR A 161 4.20 3.11 -2.95
CA THR A 161 3.01 3.19 -2.10
C THR A 161 3.22 4.13 -0.91
N ILE A 162 4.36 4.06 -0.20
CA ILE A 162 4.60 4.93 0.95
C ILE A 162 4.78 6.39 0.50
N GLU A 163 5.48 6.61 -0.61
CA GLU A 163 5.57 7.91 -1.27
C GLU A 163 4.19 8.44 -1.68
N ALA A 164 3.39 7.62 -2.37
CA ALA A 164 2.05 8.00 -2.80
C ALA A 164 1.10 8.30 -1.64
N LEU A 165 1.22 7.63 -0.50
CA LEU A 165 0.41 7.88 0.69
C LEU A 165 0.79 9.19 1.39
N PHE A 166 2.08 9.45 1.61
CA PHE A 166 2.54 10.74 2.17
C PHE A 166 2.23 11.92 1.22
N MET A 167 2.42 11.75 -0.08
CA MET A 167 2.11 12.79 -1.07
C MET A 167 0.60 12.98 -1.25
N SER A 168 -0.22 11.93 -1.18
CA SER A 168 -1.69 12.05 -1.16
C SER A 168 -2.22 12.69 0.13
N HIS A 169 -1.49 12.57 1.24
CA HIS A 169 -1.83 13.25 2.49
C HIS A 169 -1.61 14.76 2.37
N LEU A 170 -0.43 15.19 1.91
CA LEU A 170 -0.10 16.62 1.72
C LEU A 170 -0.88 17.26 0.57
N PHE A 171 -1.13 16.52 -0.52
CA PHE A 171 -1.80 17.03 -1.72
C PHE A 171 -3.02 16.17 -2.11
N PRO A 172 -4.13 16.20 -1.35
CA PRO A 172 -5.29 15.32 -1.59
C PRO A 172 -5.89 15.44 -2.99
N ARG A 173 -5.85 16.64 -3.59
CA ARG A 173 -6.30 16.88 -4.98
C ARG A 173 -5.42 16.18 -6.04
N CYS A 174 -4.16 15.91 -5.72
CA CYS A 174 -3.21 15.22 -6.60
C CYS A 174 -3.18 13.69 -6.39
N LYS A 175 -3.94 13.15 -5.43
CA LYS A 175 -4.05 11.71 -5.14
C LYS A 175 -4.20 10.81 -6.38
N PRO A 176 -5.01 11.15 -7.42
CA PRO A 176 -5.11 10.32 -8.63
C PRO A 176 -3.77 10.14 -9.36
N ILE A 177 -2.90 11.16 -9.35
CA ILE A 177 -1.59 11.14 -10.01
C ILE A 177 -0.65 10.16 -9.28
N PHE A 178 -0.62 10.20 -7.96
CA PHE A 178 0.23 9.32 -7.15
C PHE A 178 -0.22 7.85 -7.21
N ILE A 179 -1.54 7.61 -7.30
CA ILE A 179 -2.10 6.27 -7.57
C ILE A 179 -1.72 5.81 -8.97
N ALA A 180 -1.87 6.66 -10.00
CA ALA A 180 -1.49 6.33 -11.37
C ALA A 180 0.01 5.99 -11.50
N TYR A 181 0.90 6.72 -10.82
CA TYR A 181 2.32 6.37 -10.74
C TYR A 181 2.55 5.00 -10.09
N THR A 182 1.88 4.70 -8.97
CA THR A 182 2.02 3.41 -8.28
C THR A 182 1.60 2.25 -9.19
N LEU A 183 0.47 2.37 -9.88
CA LEU A 183 -0.03 1.38 -10.84
C LEU A 183 0.85 1.27 -12.09
N TRP A 184 1.46 2.36 -12.55
CA TRP A 184 2.41 2.36 -13.67
C TRP A 184 3.72 1.64 -13.30
N LEU A 185 4.25 1.86 -12.09
CA LEU A 185 5.40 1.10 -11.58
C LEU A 185 5.06 -0.39 -11.40
N TRP A 186 3.89 -0.73 -10.87
CA TRP A 186 3.41 -2.11 -10.78
C TRP A 186 3.44 -2.79 -12.15
N TRP A 187 2.78 -2.21 -13.16
CA TRP A 187 2.80 -2.71 -14.52
C TRP A 187 4.24 -2.85 -15.06
N ALA A 188 5.10 -1.86 -14.84
CA ALA A 188 6.48 -1.88 -15.31
C ALA A 188 7.30 -3.03 -14.69
N THR A 189 7.18 -3.26 -13.38
CA THR A 189 7.90 -4.35 -12.68
C THR A 189 7.46 -5.74 -13.17
N MET A 190 6.17 -5.92 -13.49
CA MET A 190 5.64 -7.15 -14.09
C MET A 190 6.06 -7.32 -15.55
N TYR A 191 5.98 -6.27 -16.37
CA TYR A 191 6.40 -6.26 -17.78
C TYR A 191 7.91 -6.52 -17.96
N LEU A 192 8.73 -6.06 -17.01
CA LEU A 192 10.17 -6.33 -16.95
C LEU A 192 10.51 -7.69 -16.31
N SER A 193 9.52 -8.48 -15.90
CA SER A 193 9.65 -9.81 -15.27
C SER A 193 10.40 -9.83 -13.94
N HIS A 194 10.31 -8.76 -13.15
CA HIS A 194 10.96 -8.67 -11.83
C HIS A 194 10.04 -9.01 -10.64
N HIS A 195 8.72 -8.86 -10.79
CA HIS A 195 7.74 -9.03 -9.70
C HIS A 195 6.42 -9.64 -10.20
N TYR A 196 5.72 -10.37 -9.33
CA TYR A 196 4.35 -10.85 -9.53
C TYR A 196 3.35 -9.88 -8.86
N ALA A 197 2.10 -9.84 -9.30
CA ALA A 197 1.08 -8.98 -8.69
C ALA A 197 0.86 -9.29 -7.20
N VAL A 198 1.00 -10.55 -6.76
CA VAL A 198 0.92 -10.92 -5.34
C VAL A 198 2.02 -10.30 -4.47
N ASP A 199 3.26 -10.18 -4.96
CA ASP A 199 4.35 -9.58 -4.19
C ASP A 199 4.32 -8.03 -4.23
N LEU A 200 3.75 -7.46 -5.30
CA LEU A 200 3.39 -6.04 -5.38
C LEU A 200 2.29 -5.68 -4.37
N VAL A 201 1.23 -6.48 -4.26
CA VAL A 201 0.21 -6.36 -3.19
C VAL A 201 0.85 -6.43 -1.81
N GLY A 202 1.74 -7.41 -1.57
CA GLY A 202 2.47 -7.53 -0.31
C GLY A 202 3.27 -6.28 0.05
N GLY A 203 3.94 -5.67 -0.93
CA GLY A 203 4.64 -4.40 -0.78
C GLY A 203 3.73 -3.23 -0.40
N SER A 204 2.61 -3.06 -1.11
CA SER A 204 1.64 -1.99 -0.80
C SER A 204 0.98 -2.17 0.56
N LEU A 205 0.66 -3.41 0.97
CA LEU A 205 0.06 -3.69 2.27
C LEU A 205 1.02 -3.36 3.42
N LEU A 206 2.31 -3.71 3.30
CA LEU A 206 3.34 -3.34 4.28
C LEU A 206 3.44 -1.81 4.43
N SER A 207 3.51 -1.08 3.31
CA SER A 207 3.53 0.38 3.32
C SER A 207 2.24 1.02 3.80
N GLY A 208 1.08 0.43 3.50
CA GLY A 208 -0.21 0.89 3.99
C GLY A 208 -0.31 0.79 5.52
N VAL A 209 0.04 -0.36 6.09
CA VAL A 209 0.08 -0.55 7.55
C VAL A 209 1.07 0.42 8.20
N ALA A 210 2.29 0.54 7.67
CA ALA A 210 3.30 1.46 8.17
C ALA A 210 2.86 2.94 8.09
N PHE A 211 2.20 3.34 6.99
CA PHE A 211 1.65 4.67 6.82
C PHE A 211 0.52 4.96 7.81
N TYR A 212 -0.49 4.09 7.93
CA TYR A 212 -1.64 4.37 8.80
C TYR A 212 -1.25 4.37 10.28
N TYR A 213 -0.30 3.52 10.69
CA TYR A 213 0.32 3.60 12.01
C TYR A 213 1.08 4.92 12.22
N ALA A 214 1.90 5.34 11.24
CA ALA A 214 2.56 6.64 11.29
C ALA A 214 1.56 7.81 11.29
N LYS A 215 0.42 7.69 10.59
CA LYS A 215 -0.66 8.69 10.58
C LYS A 215 -1.31 8.85 11.94
N SER A 216 -1.69 7.75 12.59
CA SER A 216 -2.35 7.81 13.91
C SER A 216 -1.44 8.27 15.04
N THR A 217 -0.12 8.08 14.91
CA THR A 217 0.81 8.20 16.05
C THR A 217 1.83 9.34 15.91
N PHE A 218 2.24 9.72 14.69
CA PHE A 218 3.39 10.62 14.50
C PHE A 218 3.22 11.72 13.45
N LEU A 219 2.26 11.65 12.53
CA LEU A 219 2.02 12.70 11.55
C LEU A 219 1.27 13.88 12.19
N PRO A 220 1.72 15.13 11.97
CA PRO A 220 0.98 16.31 12.36
C PRO A 220 -0.24 16.56 11.45
N ARG A 221 -1.26 17.22 11.98
CA ARG A 221 -2.43 17.68 11.21
C ARG A 221 -2.04 18.79 10.23
N ILE A 222 -2.52 18.68 8.99
CA ILE A 222 -2.42 19.74 7.98
C ILE A 222 -3.43 20.84 8.32
N GLN A 223 -2.96 22.09 8.33
CA GLN A 223 -3.76 23.27 8.65
C GLN A 223 -4.15 23.97 7.32
N PRO A 224 -5.45 24.11 6.97
CA PRO A 224 -5.87 24.52 5.61
C PRO A 224 -5.40 25.91 5.15
N ASP A 225 -5.06 26.77 6.11
CA ASP A 225 -4.52 28.11 5.95
C ASP A 225 -3.01 28.14 5.62
N LYS A 226 -2.31 27.00 5.71
CA LYS A 226 -0.84 26.91 5.69
C LYS A 226 -0.33 26.05 4.55
N THR A 227 0.36 26.69 3.61
CA THR A 227 0.79 26.09 2.33
C THR A 227 2.26 25.66 2.36
N PHE A 228 3.12 26.46 2.99
CA PHE A 228 4.54 26.18 3.12
C PHE A 228 4.90 25.87 4.58
N ARG A 229 6.03 25.17 4.76
CA ARG A 229 6.59 24.82 6.07
C ARG A 229 6.69 26.01 7.03
N TRP A 230 7.06 27.18 6.52
CA TRP A 230 7.32 28.38 7.32
C TRP A 230 6.05 29.09 7.79
N ASP A 231 4.88 28.70 7.27
CA ASP A 231 3.57 29.20 7.70
C ASP A 231 3.15 28.58 9.06
N TYR A 232 3.85 27.53 9.52
CA TYR A 232 3.51 26.76 10.73
C TYR A 232 4.25 27.24 11.99
N ASP A 233 3.64 28.18 12.72
CA ASP A 233 4.09 28.57 14.08
C ASP A 233 3.97 27.43 15.10
N TYR A 234 3.03 26.51 14.87
CA TYR A 234 2.76 25.34 15.70
C TYR A 234 2.28 24.15 14.84
N VAL A 235 2.28 22.96 15.44
CA VAL A 235 1.71 21.73 14.86
C VAL A 235 0.79 21.05 15.88
N GLU A 236 -0.19 20.31 15.37
CA GLU A 236 -1.16 19.53 16.15
C GLU A 236 -1.08 18.05 15.77
N PHE A 237 -1.58 17.16 16.64
CA PHE A 237 -1.59 15.71 16.40
C PHE A 237 -2.97 15.11 16.75
N GLY A 238 -3.31 13.99 16.12
CA GLY A 238 -4.62 13.35 16.22
C GLY A 238 -5.62 13.85 15.16
N ASP A 239 -6.79 13.21 15.11
CA ASP A 239 -7.89 13.65 14.26
C ASP A 239 -8.70 14.77 14.94
N THR A 240 -9.32 15.65 14.16
CA THR A 240 -10.21 16.70 14.67
C THR A 240 -11.43 16.10 15.37
N PRO A 241 -11.95 16.72 16.45
CA PRO A 241 -13.31 16.45 16.92
C PRO A 241 -14.29 16.50 15.74
N ALA A 242 -15.21 15.55 15.67
CA ALA A 242 -15.95 15.25 14.44
C ALA A 242 -17.03 16.31 14.12
N GLU A 243 -16.62 17.42 13.50
CA GLU A 243 -17.53 18.37 12.88
C GLU A 243 -18.13 17.75 11.61
N TYR A 244 -19.43 17.49 11.63
CA TYR A 244 -20.18 16.80 10.56
C TYR A 244 -20.23 17.63 9.27
N GLY A 245 -19.21 17.56 8.41
CA GLY A 245 -19.07 18.48 7.26
C GLY A 245 -18.70 17.90 5.88
N TYR A 246 -17.80 16.90 5.79
CA TYR A 246 -17.13 16.57 4.50
C TYR A 246 -17.24 15.12 4.02
N GLY A 247 -18.38 14.46 4.29
CA GLY A 247 -18.63 13.06 3.90
C GLY A 247 -19.69 12.80 2.82
N ARG A 248 -20.58 13.76 2.51
CA ARG A 248 -21.73 13.53 1.61
C ARG A 248 -21.78 14.38 0.34
N ALA A 249 -21.06 15.51 0.29
CA ALA A 249 -21.10 16.50 -0.80
C ALA A 249 -20.47 16.04 -2.15
N GLY A 250 -20.39 14.73 -2.40
CA GLY A 250 -19.86 14.12 -3.62
C GLY A 250 -20.83 13.18 -4.35
N LEU A 251 -22.09 13.07 -3.91
CA LEU A 251 -23.10 12.19 -4.52
C LEU A 251 -24.37 12.92 -4.98
N ASP A 252 -24.72 14.07 -4.40
CA ASP A 252 -25.94 14.83 -4.74
C ASP A 252 -25.78 15.70 -6.02
N GLY A 253 -24.81 15.38 -6.87
CA GLY A 253 -24.40 16.16 -8.05
C GLY A 253 -24.92 15.65 -9.40
N LEU A 254 -25.97 14.81 -9.40
CA LEU A 254 -26.61 14.29 -10.62
C LEU A 254 -28.10 14.66 -10.62
N GLU A 255 -28.50 15.46 -11.60
CA GLU A 255 -29.86 16.00 -11.68
C GLU A 255 -30.91 14.95 -12.06
N ALA A 256 -31.84 14.70 -11.13
CA ALA A 256 -33.25 14.47 -11.40
C ALA A 256 -34.05 14.85 -10.15
N GLY A 257 -35.11 15.65 -10.19
CA GLY A 257 -35.74 16.31 -11.34
C GLY A 257 -37.24 16.41 -11.09
N ALA A 258 -37.72 17.61 -10.73
CA ALA A 258 -39.08 17.94 -10.31
C ALA A 258 -39.58 17.26 -9.01
N ASP A 259 -39.83 18.06 -7.97
CA ASP A 259 -41.21 18.47 -7.61
C ASP A 259 -41.21 19.39 -6.38
N GLU A 260 -41.64 20.64 -6.57
CA GLU A 260 -41.75 21.65 -5.51
C GLU A 260 -43.13 21.55 -4.84
N TRP A 261 -43.16 21.07 -3.60
CA TRP A 261 -44.33 21.21 -2.72
C TRP A 261 -43.94 21.85 -1.39
N THR A 262 -44.43 23.07 -1.19
CA THR A 262 -44.28 23.83 0.05
C THR A 262 -45.46 23.56 0.99
N VAL A 263 -45.18 23.17 2.24
CA VAL A 263 -45.85 23.67 3.46
C VAL A 263 -44.86 23.52 4.61
N GLY A 264 -44.63 24.57 5.39
CA GLY A 264 -43.94 24.48 6.68
C GLY A 264 -44.85 24.94 7.82
N SER A 265 -44.81 24.24 8.95
CA SER A 265 -45.15 24.82 10.26
C SER A 265 -44.66 23.95 11.42
N SER A 266 -44.37 24.63 12.52
CA SER A 266 -43.87 24.10 13.78
C SER A 266 -44.87 23.20 14.53
N SER A 267 -44.35 22.30 15.34
CA SER A 267 -44.58 22.38 16.80
C SER A 267 -43.64 21.47 17.58
N SER A 268 -43.22 21.93 18.76
CA SER A 268 -42.63 21.12 19.81
C SER A 268 -43.68 20.83 20.87
N ILE A 269 -43.61 19.67 21.52
CA ILE A 269 -44.15 19.45 22.87
C ILE A 269 -43.49 18.21 23.49
N SER A 270 -43.52 18.15 24.82
CA SER A 270 -42.88 17.12 25.66
C SER A 270 -43.89 16.56 26.66
N SER A 271 -43.48 15.57 27.46
CA SER A 271 -44.29 14.81 28.43
C SER A 271 -45.20 13.75 27.79
N GLY A 272 -45.61 12.70 28.51
CA GLY A 272 -45.27 12.32 29.89
C GLY A 272 -46.03 11.07 30.32
N SER A 273 -45.51 10.34 31.31
CA SER A 273 -46.13 9.13 31.85
C SER A 273 -47.37 9.43 32.70
N LEU A 274 -48.44 8.63 32.57
CA LEU A 274 -49.09 7.92 33.69
C LEU A 274 -50.21 6.97 33.21
N SER A 275 -50.65 6.10 34.12
CA SER A 275 -51.58 4.97 33.87
C SER A 275 -53.05 5.32 34.15
N PRO A 276 -54.03 4.56 33.61
CA PRO A 276 -55.43 4.68 33.98
C PRO A 276 -55.83 3.82 35.19
N THR A 277 -56.61 4.40 36.10
CA THR A 277 -57.66 3.72 36.89
C THR A 277 -59.04 4.17 36.33
N GLU A 278 -60.23 3.73 36.74
CA GLU A 278 -60.78 2.91 37.86
C GLU A 278 -62.12 2.29 37.32
N GLU A 279 -62.99 1.49 37.97
CA GLU A 279 -63.24 1.00 39.34
C GLU A 279 -64.06 -0.33 39.21
N SER A 280 -64.57 -0.88 40.32
CA SER A 280 -65.76 -1.73 40.50
C SER A 280 -65.54 -3.24 40.76
N GLN A 281 -66.49 -3.82 41.50
CA GLN A 281 -66.32 -4.87 42.53
C GLN A 281 -67.62 -5.74 42.62
N PRO A 282 -67.82 -6.73 43.53
CA PRO A 282 -66.90 -7.39 44.48
C PRO A 282 -66.97 -8.96 44.40
N PRO A 283 -67.19 -9.79 45.46
CA PRO A 283 -66.12 -10.62 46.00
C PRO A 283 -66.44 -12.12 46.22
N PHE A 284 -65.43 -12.99 46.36
CA PHE A 284 -65.54 -14.23 47.16
C PHE A 284 -64.19 -14.71 47.73
N ARG A 285 -64.25 -15.57 48.75
CA ARG A 285 -63.14 -16.20 49.50
C ARG A 285 -62.46 -17.33 48.66
N ASP A 286 -61.40 -18.06 49.06
CA ASP A 286 -60.98 -18.51 50.41
C ASP A 286 -59.54 -19.13 50.45
N LEU A 287 -59.05 -19.38 51.67
CA LEU A 287 -58.11 -20.45 52.11
C LEU A 287 -56.70 -20.66 51.48
N GLN A 288 -55.72 -20.01 52.12
CA GLN A 288 -54.51 -20.61 52.75
C GLN A 288 -54.39 -22.15 52.80
N THR A 289 -53.27 -22.74 52.31
CA THR A 289 -52.52 -23.82 53.01
C THR A 289 -51.06 -23.96 52.55
N LYS A 290 -50.21 -24.60 53.37
CA LYS A 290 -48.83 -25.01 53.07
C LYS A 290 -48.77 -26.22 52.12
N MET A 291 -47.58 -26.50 51.56
CA MET A 291 -46.91 -27.79 51.86
C MET A 291 -45.39 -27.74 51.63
N ASP A 292 -44.64 -28.36 52.54
CA ASP A 292 -43.18 -28.50 52.48
C ASP A 292 -42.78 -29.78 51.72
N ARG A 293 -41.82 -29.68 50.78
CA ARG A 293 -40.80 -30.72 50.55
C ARG A 293 -39.63 -30.24 49.68
#